data_AF-A0A938F9F2-F1
#
_entry.id   AF-A0A938F9F2-F1
#
_cell.length_a   1.000
_cell.length_b   1.000
_cell.length_c   1.000
_cell.angle_alpha   90.00
_cell.angle_beta   90.00
_cell.angle_gamma   90.00
#
_symmetry.space_group_name_H-M   'P 1'
#
loop_
_entity.id
_entity.type
_entity.pdbx_description
1 polymer ?
#
loop_
_entity_poly.entity_id
_entity_poly.type
_entity_poly.pdbx_seq_one_letter_code
_entity_poly.pdbx_strand_id
1 'polypeptide(L)'
;MLQSPLSGRVRTGFGGARRHRSKILFGTAVIAFVPFLLSTFAASVTVGSGTLEFGQGSQQAVACDEVVYVALSQEWHSSPQPSDSSFGFFRIKSVTVSNLDLLTCRDKKLRVRLIDVNGQEIQIGGAVDAKVLQVILPNSDAPVSSSDPVALRLTYLTGGGQVITGTVNASVAVSVSGTSIYDGSVLTPQSADVTFYLDPTAQVVNVNGESVGRTTVETMNNPKPMNS
;
A
#
# COMPACT_ATOMS: atom_id res chain seq x y z
N MET A 1 7.06 -17.23 61.41
CA MET A 1 7.20 -18.66 61.76
C MET A 1 5.92 -19.34 61.26
N LEU A 2 5.83 -19.72 59.97
CA LEU A 2 6.30 -20.98 59.35
C LEU A 2 5.85 -22.22 60.13
N GLN A 3 4.76 -22.84 59.69
CA GLN A 3 4.52 -24.26 59.89
C GLN A 3 3.66 -24.81 58.73
N SER A 4 4.32 -25.38 57.72
CA SER A 4 3.74 -26.49 56.96
C SER A 4 3.80 -27.75 57.83
N PRO A 5 2.90 -28.71 57.60
CA PRO A 5 3.41 -29.96 57.04
C PRO A 5 2.46 -30.61 56.01
N LEU A 6 3.07 -31.10 54.94
CA LEU A 6 2.51 -32.08 54.02
C LEU A 6 2.20 -33.39 54.75
N SER A 7 0.96 -33.87 54.69
CA SER A 7 0.64 -35.30 54.80
C SER A 7 -0.76 -35.56 54.21
N GLY A 8 -0.90 -36.53 53.30
CA GLY A 8 -2.23 -37.06 52.98
C GLY A 8 -2.45 -37.64 51.58
N ARG A 9 -1.79 -38.77 51.28
CA ARG A 9 -2.23 -39.89 50.42
C ARG A 9 -3.22 -39.64 49.26
N VAL A 10 -2.73 -39.95 48.06
CA VAL A 10 -3.51 -40.45 46.92
C VAL A 10 -4.17 -41.79 47.30
N ARG A 11 -5.48 -41.89 47.13
CA ARG A 11 -6.23 -43.16 47.11
C ARG A 11 -7.05 -43.24 45.83
N THR A 12 -6.73 -44.25 45.04
CA THR A 12 -7.50 -44.77 43.91
C THR A 12 -8.84 -45.34 44.37
N GLY A 13 -9.90 -45.12 43.58
CA GLY A 13 -11.21 -45.75 43.79
C GLY A 13 -11.99 -45.82 42.48
N PHE A 14 -11.77 -46.90 41.73
CA PHE A 14 -12.65 -47.36 40.65
C PHE A 14 -13.90 -48.00 41.26
N GLY A 15 -15.06 -47.74 40.68
CA GLY A 15 -16.23 -48.62 40.77
C GLY A 15 -17.56 -47.92 41.08
N GLY A 16 -18.56 -48.15 40.23
CA GLY A 16 -19.97 -47.96 40.60
C GLY A 16 -20.85 -47.35 39.52
N ALA A 17 -21.24 -48.16 38.55
CA ALA A 17 -22.34 -47.84 37.64
C ALA A 17 -23.67 -47.68 38.40
N ARG A 18 -24.46 -46.64 38.08
CA ARG A 18 -25.93 -46.74 37.99
C ARG A 18 -26.56 -45.53 37.27
N ARG A 19 -27.39 -45.88 36.30
CA ARG A 19 -28.29 -45.05 35.49
C ARG A 19 -29.02 -43.97 36.31
N HIS A 20 -28.98 -42.74 35.82
CA HIS A 20 -30.15 -41.86 35.87
C HIS A 20 -30.34 -41.17 34.51
N ARG A 21 -31.60 -41.15 34.09
CA ARG A 21 -32.08 -40.83 32.74
C ARG A 21 -31.75 -39.38 32.36
N SER A 22 -31.04 -39.20 31.25
CA SER A 22 -30.83 -37.92 30.59
C SER A 22 -32.12 -37.44 29.93
N LYS A 23 -32.72 -36.38 30.46
CA LYS A 23 -33.67 -35.52 29.73
C LYS A 23 -33.43 -34.09 30.14
N ILE A 24 -32.33 -33.50 29.67
CA ILE A 24 -32.14 -32.05 29.71
C ILE A 24 -31.58 -31.63 28.34
N LEU A 25 -32.52 -31.21 27.51
CA LEU A 25 -32.43 -30.03 26.65
C LEU A 25 -31.17 -29.87 25.79
N PHE A 26 -31.17 -30.62 24.69
CA PHE A 26 -30.50 -30.23 23.45
C PHE A 26 -31.26 -29.00 22.92
N GLY A 27 -30.64 -27.81 22.85
CA GLY A 27 -31.34 -26.66 22.26
C GLY A 27 -30.79 -25.26 22.50
N THR A 28 -29.47 -25.06 22.62
CA THR A 28 -28.87 -23.71 22.53
C THR A 28 -27.53 -23.78 21.79
N ALA A 29 -27.62 -24.03 20.48
CA ALA A 29 -26.50 -23.89 19.56
C ALA A 29 -27.02 -23.33 18.22
N VAL A 30 -27.54 -22.09 18.24
CA VAL A 30 -27.79 -21.28 17.03
C VAL A 30 -27.50 -19.80 17.35
N ILE A 31 -26.31 -19.50 17.86
CA ILE A 31 -25.75 -18.15 17.84
C ILE A 31 -24.28 -18.26 17.45
N ALA A 32 -24.02 -18.60 16.19
CA ALA A 32 -22.69 -18.48 15.59
C ALA A 32 -22.74 -18.39 14.06
N PHE A 33 -23.81 -17.86 13.48
CA PHE A 33 -23.88 -17.64 12.03
C PHE A 33 -24.74 -16.41 11.70
N VAL A 34 -24.19 -15.22 11.96
CA VAL A 34 -24.61 -13.93 11.38
C VAL A 34 -23.35 -13.05 11.30
N PRO A 35 -23.13 -12.29 10.21
CA PRO A 35 -22.56 -12.69 8.93
C PRO A 35 -21.07 -12.25 8.81
N PHE A 36 -20.23 -13.07 8.20
CA PHE A 36 -18.88 -12.66 7.80
C PHE A 36 -18.96 -11.83 6.49
N LEU A 37 -19.59 -10.66 6.55
CA LEU A 37 -19.82 -9.78 5.39
C LEU A 37 -19.64 -8.29 5.68
N LEU A 38 -18.93 -7.88 6.73
CA LEU A 38 -18.56 -6.47 6.91
C LEU A 38 -17.22 -6.35 7.66
N SER A 39 -16.12 -6.14 6.94
CA SER A 39 -14.92 -5.52 7.53
C SER A 39 -13.97 -4.94 6.48
N THR A 40 -14.48 -4.03 5.64
CA THR A 40 -13.71 -2.82 5.35
C THR A 40 -14.28 -1.74 6.26
N PHE A 41 -13.73 -1.65 7.47
CA PHE A 41 -13.86 -0.42 8.24
C PHE A 41 -13.05 0.63 7.49
N ALA A 42 -13.72 1.46 6.70
CA ALA A 42 -13.25 2.83 6.48
C ALA A 42 -13.43 3.56 7.81
N ALA A 43 -12.45 3.40 8.71
CA ALA A 43 -12.38 4.21 9.92
C ALA A 43 -11.84 5.58 9.51
N SER A 44 -12.74 6.52 9.20
CA SER A 44 -12.39 7.94 9.24
C SER A 44 -12.18 8.31 10.71
N VAL A 45 -10.93 8.35 11.15
CA VAL A 45 -10.62 8.87 12.49
C VAL A 45 -10.79 10.38 12.42
N THR A 46 -11.94 10.88 12.87
CA THR A 46 -12.15 12.31 13.05
C THR A 46 -11.34 12.77 14.26
N VAL A 47 -10.12 13.25 14.01
CA VAL A 47 -9.31 13.96 15.01
C VAL A 47 -9.57 15.45 14.83
N GLY A 48 -10.24 16.07 15.80
CA GLY A 48 -10.44 17.52 15.86
C GLY A 48 -11.50 18.03 14.88
N SER A 49 -11.98 19.25 15.12
CA SER A 49 -13.09 19.90 14.40
C SER A 49 -12.73 20.37 12.99
N GLY A 50 -12.15 19.48 12.19
CA GLY A 50 -11.94 19.62 10.76
C GLY A 50 -12.42 18.33 10.10
N THR A 51 -13.30 18.44 9.12
CA THR A 51 -13.67 17.33 8.25
C THR A 51 -12.43 16.92 7.47
N LEU A 52 -11.69 15.93 7.96
CA LEU A 52 -10.66 15.21 7.20
C LEU A 52 -11.38 14.36 6.17
N GLU A 53 -11.74 15.01 5.07
CA GLU A 53 -12.25 14.35 3.88
C GLU A 53 -11.05 13.79 3.14
N PHE A 54 -10.88 12.46 3.21
CA PHE A 54 -9.90 11.75 2.40
C PHE A 54 -10.32 11.87 0.93
N GLY A 55 -9.88 12.97 0.30
CA GLY A 55 -10.16 13.31 -1.08
C GLY A 55 -9.55 12.31 -2.04
N GLN A 56 -10.38 11.36 -2.46
CA GLN A 56 -10.16 10.42 -3.55
C GLN A 56 -10.01 11.19 -4.88
N GLY A 57 -8.79 11.56 -5.24
CA GLY A 57 -8.45 12.10 -6.56
C GLY A 57 -8.21 10.97 -7.57
N SER A 58 -9.29 10.42 -8.13
CA SER A 58 -9.25 9.51 -9.29
C SER A 58 -8.56 10.19 -10.48
N GLN A 59 -7.76 9.41 -11.21
CA GLN A 59 -6.69 9.88 -12.08
C GLN A 59 -7.09 9.83 -13.55
N GLN A 60 -6.61 10.81 -14.32
CA GLN A 60 -6.57 10.70 -15.76
C GLN A 60 -5.39 9.81 -16.11
N ALA A 61 -5.66 8.55 -16.47
CA ALA A 61 -4.66 7.59 -16.90
C ALA A 61 -4.63 7.51 -18.43
N VAL A 62 -3.44 7.73 -19.02
CA VAL A 62 -3.12 7.27 -20.38
C VAL A 62 -2.05 6.19 -20.20
N ALA A 63 -2.49 5.02 -19.75
CA ALA A 63 -1.67 3.83 -19.68
C ALA A 63 -1.78 3.03 -20.98
N CYS A 64 -0.91 2.04 -21.14
CA CYS A 64 -0.95 1.05 -22.20
C CYS A 64 -2.09 0.03 -22.00
N ASP A 65 -2.80 0.16 -20.88
CA ASP A 65 -4.01 -0.55 -20.53
C ASP A 65 -5.20 0.42 -20.55
N GLU A 66 -6.38 -0.10 -20.85
CA GLU A 66 -7.63 0.65 -20.93
C GLU A 66 -8.08 1.15 -19.55
N VAL A 67 -7.81 0.36 -18.50
CA VAL A 67 -8.18 0.71 -17.12
C VAL A 67 -7.08 0.33 -16.15
N VAL A 68 -6.48 1.35 -15.53
CA VAL A 68 -5.59 1.18 -14.36
C VAL A 68 -6.20 1.86 -13.15
N TYR A 69 -5.94 1.30 -11.99
CA TYR A 69 -6.34 1.87 -10.71
C TYR A 69 -5.13 2.43 -9.99
N VAL A 70 -5.35 3.42 -9.14
CA VAL A 70 -4.25 3.97 -8.38
C VAL A 70 -4.67 4.23 -6.94
N ALA A 71 -3.88 3.72 -6.03
CA ALA A 71 -4.04 3.86 -4.60
C ALA A 71 -2.89 4.67 -4.01
N LEU A 72 -3.21 5.61 -3.12
CA LEU A 72 -2.24 6.30 -2.29
C LEU A 72 -2.21 5.65 -0.91
N SER A 73 -1.02 5.25 -0.46
CA SER A 73 -0.82 4.85 0.94
C SER A 73 -0.28 6.04 1.72
N GLN A 74 -0.80 6.24 2.92
CA GLN A 74 -0.41 7.34 3.79
C GLN A 74 0.04 6.82 5.16
N GLU A 75 0.95 7.55 5.79
CA GLU A 75 1.38 7.28 7.16
C GLU A 75 1.53 8.58 7.94
N TRP A 76 1.39 8.52 9.26
CA TRP A 76 1.58 9.70 10.12
C TRP A 76 3.05 10.14 10.10
N HIS A 77 3.27 11.43 9.83
CA HIS A 77 4.57 12.09 9.92
C HIS A 77 4.51 13.21 10.97
N SER A 78 5.30 13.06 12.04
CA SER A 78 5.42 14.09 13.07
C SER A 78 6.33 15.22 12.56
N SER A 79 5.86 16.46 12.63
CA SER A 79 6.59 17.66 12.23
C SER A 79 6.47 18.73 13.31
N PRO A 80 7.00 18.46 14.52
CA PRO A 80 6.82 19.35 15.66
C PRO A 80 7.44 20.72 15.35
N GLN A 81 6.67 21.77 15.60
CA GLN A 81 7.14 23.15 15.50
C GLN A 81 7.38 23.71 16.91
N PRO A 82 8.22 24.75 17.08
CA PRO A 82 8.44 25.36 18.38
C PRO A 82 7.16 25.82 19.09
N SER A 83 6.11 26.14 18.33
CA SER A 83 4.80 26.54 18.83
C SER A 83 3.81 25.39 19.04
N ASP A 84 4.06 24.21 18.48
CA ASP A 84 3.18 23.04 18.58
C ASP A 84 4.00 21.73 18.45
N SER A 85 4.24 21.09 19.59
CA SER A 85 4.99 19.83 19.68
C SER A 85 4.19 18.60 19.22
N SER A 86 2.89 18.75 18.98
CA SER A 86 2.00 17.68 18.50
C SER A 86 1.75 17.74 16.99
N PHE A 87 2.28 18.77 16.32
CA PHE A 87 2.04 19.00 14.91
C PHE A 87 2.57 17.86 14.02
N GLY A 88 1.82 17.58 12.97
CA GLY A 88 2.13 16.52 12.01
C GLY A 88 1.06 16.42 10.94
N PHE A 89 1.27 15.55 9.97
CA PHE A 89 0.34 15.32 8.87
C PHE A 89 0.44 13.88 8.37
N PHE A 90 -0.58 13.42 7.64
CA PHE A 90 -0.51 12.16 6.93
C PHE A 90 0.28 12.34 5.64
N ARG A 91 1.52 11.85 5.62
CA ARG A 91 2.36 11.94 4.43
C ARG A 91 2.01 10.85 3.44
N ILE A 92 2.16 11.11 2.14
CA ILE A 92 2.10 10.06 1.11
C ILE A 92 3.35 9.19 1.25
N LYS A 93 3.15 7.93 1.58
CA LYS A 93 4.21 6.91 1.67
C LYS A 93 4.46 6.27 0.32
N SER A 94 3.40 5.95 -0.42
CA SER A 94 3.52 5.27 -1.70
C SER A 94 2.35 5.56 -2.63
N VAL A 95 2.62 5.40 -3.93
CA VAL A 95 1.62 5.38 -4.99
C VAL A 95 1.66 4.00 -5.62
N THR A 96 0.57 3.25 -5.57
CA THR A 96 0.44 1.95 -6.24
C THR A 96 -0.43 2.09 -7.47
N VAL A 97 0.11 1.75 -8.63
CA VAL A 97 -0.65 1.57 -9.88
C VAL A 97 -1.02 0.10 -9.99
N SER A 98 -2.31 -0.20 -9.97
CA SER A 98 -2.87 -1.55 -9.97
C SER A 98 -3.59 -1.87 -11.26
N ASN A 99 -3.78 -3.17 -11.51
CA ASN A 99 -4.37 -3.71 -12.74
C ASN A 99 -3.60 -3.30 -14.00
N LEU A 100 -2.27 -3.30 -13.93
CA LEU A 100 -1.43 -3.02 -15.09
C LEU A 100 -1.18 -4.31 -15.88
N ASP A 101 -1.62 -4.39 -17.13
CA ASP A 101 -1.28 -5.51 -18.01
C ASP A 101 0.19 -5.46 -18.48
N LEU A 102 1.03 -6.32 -17.93
CA LEU A 102 2.45 -6.36 -18.26
C LEU A 102 2.75 -6.90 -19.66
N LEU A 103 1.80 -7.55 -20.35
CA LEU A 103 2.01 -8.02 -21.72
C LEU A 103 1.88 -6.87 -22.73
N THR A 104 0.87 -6.03 -22.56
CA THR A 104 0.67 -4.82 -23.40
C THR A 104 1.60 -3.68 -22.99
N CYS A 105 1.94 -3.61 -21.70
CA CYS A 105 2.82 -2.60 -21.15
C CYS A 105 4.31 -2.95 -21.13
N ARG A 106 4.69 -4.14 -21.58
CA ARG A 106 6.09 -4.59 -21.57
C ARG A 106 7.03 -3.56 -22.18
N ASP A 107 8.18 -3.40 -21.53
CA ASP A 107 9.24 -2.48 -21.94
C ASP A 107 8.82 -1.00 -22.00
N LYS A 108 7.59 -0.60 -21.62
CA LYS A 108 7.21 0.81 -21.57
C LYS A 108 7.72 1.47 -20.29
N LYS A 109 7.84 2.79 -20.35
CA LYS A 109 8.13 3.61 -19.18
C LYS A 109 6.82 3.93 -18.47
N LEU A 110 6.70 3.57 -17.20
CA LEU A 110 5.59 3.98 -16.36
C LEU A 110 6.01 5.22 -15.57
N ARG A 111 5.17 6.25 -15.54
CA ARG A 111 5.43 7.49 -14.83
C ARG A 111 4.26 7.87 -13.93
N VAL A 112 4.61 8.44 -12.77
CA VAL A 112 3.66 8.93 -11.78
C VAL A 112 3.97 10.37 -11.41
N ARG A 113 2.93 11.19 -11.28
CA ARG A 113 3.01 12.57 -10.76
C ARG A 113 1.92 12.80 -9.72
N LEU A 114 2.22 13.63 -8.74
CA LEU A 114 1.23 14.17 -7.81
C LEU A 114 0.93 15.62 -8.21
N ILE A 115 -0.35 15.95 -8.25
CA ILE A 115 -0.87 17.27 -8.60
C ILE A 115 -1.59 17.83 -7.37
N ASP A 116 -1.26 19.05 -6.98
CA ASP A 116 -1.89 19.71 -5.86
C ASP A 116 -3.33 20.14 -6.18
N VAL A 117 -4.04 20.63 -5.16
CA VAL A 117 -5.42 21.13 -5.28
C VAL A 117 -5.55 22.35 -6.21
N ASN A 118 -4.45 23.02 -6.53
CA ASN A 118 -4.40 24.17 -7.45
C ASN A 118 -3.96 23.78 -8.88
N GLY A 119 -3.76 22.48 -9.14
CA GLY A 119 -3.32 21.97 -10.44
C GLY A 119 -1.80 22.04 -10.70
N GLN A 120 -0.98 22.33 -9.68
CA GLN A 120 0.47 22.37 -9.80
C GLN A 120 1.11 21.03 -9.48
N GLU A 121 2.22 20.71 -10.15
CA GLU A 121 2.97 19.49 -9.86
C GLU A 121 3.73 19.59 -8.54
N ILE A 122 3.56 18.57 -7.69
CA ILE A 122 4.21 18.47 -6.39
C ILE A 122 5.61 17.84 -6.58
N GLN A 123 6.61 18.38 -5.88
CA GLN A 123 7.92 17.75 -5.78
C GLN A 123 7.83 16.49 -4.92
N ILE A 124 8.14 15.34 -5.52
CA ILE A 124 8.07 13.99 -4.92
C ILE A 124 9.46 13.38 -4.70
N GLY A 125 10.52 14.09 -5.07
CA GLY A 125 11.90 13.68 -4.86
C GLY A 125 12.73 14.70 -4.07
N GLY A 126 13.84 14.21 -3.52
CA GLY A 126 14.76 15.04 -2.74
C GLY A 126 15.54 16.07 -3.56
N ALA A 127 15.67 15.83 -4.88
CA ALA A 127 16.28 16.79 -5.79
C ALA A 127 15.27 17.89 -6.19
N VAL A 128 15.78 19.11 -6.41
CA VAL A 128 14.97 20.23 -6.89
C VAL A 128 14.27 19.85 -8.20
N ASP A 129 12.99 20.17 -8.30
CA ASP A 129 12.14 19.91 -9.45
C ASP A 129 11.86 18.42 -9.74
N ALA A 130 12.22 17.51 -8.84
CA ALA A 130 11.87 16.09 -8.94
C ALA A 130 10.38 15.85 -8.73
N LYS A 131 9.60 16.00 -9.81
CA LYS A 131 8.13 15.97 -9.83
C LYS A 131 7.54 14.68 -10.42
N VAL A 132 8.38 13.89 -11.08
CA VAL A 132 7.96 12.66 -11.75
C VAL A 132 8.84 11.51 -11.30
N LEU A 133 8.22 10.39 -10.96
CA LEU A 133 8.89 9.11 -10.77
C LEU A 133 8.68 8.27 -12.03
N GLN A 134 9.74 7.62 -12.50
CA GLN A 134 9.69 6.76 -13.67
C GLN A 134 10.37 5.43 -13.40
N VAL A 135 9.78 4.35 -13.93
CA VAL A 135 10.42 3.04 -14.08
C VAL A 135 10.22 2.50 -15.49
N ILE A 136 10.97 1.46 -15.83
CA ILE A 136 10.74 0.65 -17.03
C ILE A 136 10.12 -0.67 -16.62
N LEU A 137 8.99 -0.99 -17.25
CA LEU A 137 8.27 -2.22 -16.98
C LEU A 137 9.03 -3.43 -17.54
N PRO A 138 9.06 -4.57 -16.84
CA PRO A 138 9.80 -5.75 -17.27
C PRO A 138 9.45 -6.17 -18.71
N ASN A 139 10.47 -6.54 -19.47
CA ASN A 139 10.31 -7.10 -20.81
C ASN A 139 10.54 -8.62 -20.76
N SER A 140 9.58 -9.36 -20.23
CA SER A 140 9.62 -10.82 -20.09
C SER A 140 8.24 -11.41 -20.40
N ASP A 141 8.22 -12.57 -21.06
CA ASP A 141 6.98 -13.34 -21.30
C ASP A 141 6.45 -14.02 -20.03
N ALA A 142 7.31 -14.17 -19.02
CA ALA A 142 6.93 -14.58 -17.67
C ALA A 142 7.50 -13.55 -16.68
N PRO A 143 6.80 -12.42 -16.45
CA PRO A 143 7.18 -11.46 -15.45
C PRO A 143 7.26 -12.12 -14.07
N VAL A 144 8.21 -11.68 -13.26
CA VAL A 144 8.34 -12.05 -11.85
C VAL A 144 8.36 -10.79 -11.01
N SER A 145 7.93 -10.90 -9.76
CA SER A 145 7.97 -9.78 -8.84
C SER A 145 9.40 -9.30 -8.67
N SER A 146 9.60 -7.99 -8.68
CA SER A 146 10.92 -7.36 -8.54
C SER A 146 10.82 -6.07 -7.75
N SER A 147 11.75 -5.86 -6.84
CA SER A 147 11.92 -4.61 -6.09
C SER A 147 13.29 -3.98 -6.30
N ASP A 148 14.04 -4.45 -7.30
CA ASP A 148 15.36 -3.91 -7.63
C ASP A 148 15.19 -2.59 -8.42
N PRO A 149 15.50 -1.43 -7.82
CA PRO A 149 15.34 -0.13 -8.46
C PRO A 149 16.31 0.05 -9.65
N VAL A 150 17.44 -0.66 -9.69
CA VAL A 150 18.40 -0.59 -10.80
C VAL A 150 17.86 -1.35 -12.00
N ALA A 151 17.36 -2.57 -11.79
CA ALA A 151 16.73 -3.36 -12.85
C ALA A 151 15.51 -2.65 -13.43
N LEU A 152 14.70 -2.00 -12.58
CA LEU A 152 13.53 -1.22 -12.99
C LEU A 152 13.87 0.20 -13.47
N ARG A 153 15.16 0.58 -13.42
CA ARG A 153 15.67 1.91 -13.84
C ARG A 153 14.88 3.06 -13.22
N LEU A 154 14.65 2.96 -11.91
CA LEU A 154 13.97 3.99 -11.13
C LEU A 154 14.73 5.32 -11.24
N THR A 155 14.03 6.36 -11.66
CA THR A 155 14.61 7.70 -11.84
C THR A 155 13.60 8.80 -11.53
N TYR A 156 14.12 9.96 -11.13
CA TYR A 156 13.34 11.20 -11.11
C TYR A 156 13.41 11.92 -12.46
N LEU A 157 12.33 12.60 -12.82
CA LEU A 157 12.30 13.57 -13.89
C LEU A 157 11.78 14.93 -13.38
N THR A 158 12.16 15.98 -14.11
CA THR A 158 11.55 17.30 -14.02
C THR A 158 10.09 17.27 -14.46
N GLY A 159 9.33 18.33 -14.16
CA GLY A 159 7.97 18.46 -14.69
C GLY A 159 7.93 18.43 -16.24
N GLY A 160 8.97 18.96 -16.89
CA GLY A 160 9.15 18.87 -18.34
C GLY A 160 9.61 17.50 -18.86
N GLY A 161 9.78 16.50 -17.99
CA GLY A 161 10.17 15.12 -18.35
C GLY A 161 11.67 14.91 -18.58
N GLN A 162 12.53 15.86 -18.19
CA GLN A 162 13.99 15.72 -18.28
C GLN A 162 14.52 14.88 -17.12
N VAL A 163 15.50 14.01 -17.40
CA VAL A 163 16.10 13.16 -16.37
C VAL A 163 16.87 14.00 -15.35
N ILE A 164 16.59 13.79 -14.06
CA ILE A 164 17.36 14.38 -12.97
C ILE A 164 18.46 13.42 -12.57
N THR A 165 19.70 13.90 -12.57
CA THR A 165 20.86 13.14 -12.10
C THR A 165 21.07 13.36 -10.62
N GLY A 166 21.39 12.31 -9.87
CA GLY A 166 21.64 12.38 -8.44
C GLY A 166 20.99 11.25 -7.65
N THR A 167 20.95 11.42 -6.33
CA THR A 167 20.38 10.44 -5.41
C THR A 167 18.86 10.34 -5.60
N VAL A 168 18.37 9.11 -5.77
CA VAL A 168 16.94 8.83 -5.83
C VAL A 168 16.47 8.34 -4.45
N ASN A 169 15.84 9.23 -3.67
CA ASN A 169 15.20 8.91 -2.39
C ASN A 169 13.82 8.26 -2.60
N ALA A 170 13.77 7.18 -3.39
CA ALA A 170 12.56 6.40 -3.62
C ALA A 170 12.94 4.94 -3.82
N SER A 171 11.97 4.05 -3.65
CA SER A 171 12.08 2.66 -4.10
C SER A 171 10.84 2.28 -4.90
N VAL A 172 10.92 1.14 -5.58
CA VAL A 172 9.81 0.62 -6.38
C VAL A 172 9.69 -0.88 -6.16
N ALA A 173 8.47 -1.39 -6.28
CA ALA A 173 8.19 -2.80 -6.43
C ALA A 173 7.19 -3.01 -7.57
N VAL A 174 7.46 -4.01 -8.40
CA VAL A 174 6.50 -4.60 -9.34
C VAL A 174 6.11 -5.95 -8.76
N SER A 175 4.83 -6.15 -8.52
CA SER A 175 4.27 -7.39 -7.96
C SER A 175 3.31 -8.01 -8.96
N VAL A 176 3.50 -9.29 -9.28
CA VAL A 176 2.67 -10.07 -10.24
C VAL A 176 2.06 -11.31 -9.58
N SER A 177 2.16 -11.38 -8.26
CA SER A 177 1.73 -12.50 -7.43
C SER A 177 1.28 -11.98 -6.08
N GLY A 178 0.35 -12.68 -5.44
CA GLY A 178 -0.25 -12.24 -4.18
C GLY A 178 -1.59 -11.57 -4.45
N THR A 179 -1.87 -10.47 -3.74
CA THR A 179 -3.14 -9.74 -3.85
C THR A 179 -2.90 -8.29 -4.24
N SER A 180 -3.72 -7.78 -5.15
CA SER A 180 -3.80 -6.38 -5.55
C SER A 180 -4.09 -5.50 -4.33
N ILE A 181 -3.31 -4.43 -4.19
CA ILE A 181 -3.44 -3.45 -3.11
C ILE A 181 -4.74 -2.65 -3.26
N TYR A 182 -5.21 -2.45 -4.50
CA TYR A 182 -6.39 -1.63 -4.76
C TYR A 182 -7.70 -2.33 -4.35
N ASP A 183 -7.90 -3.57 -4.78
CA ASP A 183 -9.18 -4.29 -4.63
C ASP A 183 -9.07 -5.68 -3.98
N GLY A 184 -7.86 -6.11 -3.62
CA GLY A 184 -7.63 -7.43 -3.01
C GLY A 184 -7.71 -8.61 -3.97
N SER A 185 -7.89 -8.38 -5.28
CA SER A 185 -7.91 -9.45 -6.29
C SER A 185 -6.58 -10.18 -6.38
N VAL A 186 -6.57 -11.44 -6.82
CA VAL A 186 -5.31 -12.20 -6.96
C VAL A 186 -4.54 -11.72 -8.19
N LEU A 187 -3.27 -11.35 -7.99
CA LEU A 187 -2.38 -10.97 -9.09
C LEU A 187 -1.94 -12.21 -9.89
N THR A 188 -1.80 -12.04 -11.21
CA THR A 188 -1.32 -13.08 -12.12
C THR A 188 -0.08 -12.59 -12.88
N PRO A 189 0.66 -13.47 -13.59
CA PRO A 189 1.77 -13.04 -14.44
C PRO A 189 1.41 -12.04 -15.55
N GLN A 190 0.11 -11.77 -15.77
CA GLN A 190 -0.38 -10.76 -16.71
C GLN A 190 -0.76 -9.45 -16.02
N SER A 191 -1.18 -9.47 -14.75
CA SER A 191 -1.61 -8.28 -14.00
C SER A 191 -0.61 -7.91 -12.92
N ALA A 192 -0.24 -6.63 -12.86
CA ALA A 192 0.72 -6.15 -11.90
C ALA A 192 0.22 -4.98 -11.06
N ASP A 193 0.72 -4.97 -9.83
CA ASP A 193 0.81 -3.78 -9.00
C ASP A 193 2.22 -3.21 -9.11
N VAL A 194 2.33 -1.93 -9.47
CA VAL A 194 3.58 -1.17 -9.43
C VAL A 194 3.49 -0.14 -8.31
N THR A 195 4.21 -0.38 -7.23
CA THR A 195 4.24 0.51 -6.06
C THR A 195 5.51 1.34 -6.06
N PHE A 196 5.35 2.65 -6.17
CA PHE A 196 6.39 3.64 -5.95
C PHE A 196 6.37 4.07 -4.49
N TYR A 197 7.44 3.85 -3.74
CA TYR A 197 7.58 4.34 -2.37
C TYR A 197 8.33 5.68 -2.38
N LEU A 198 7.67 6.71 -1.88
CA LEU A 198 8.18 8.07 -1.80
C LEU A 198 8.98 8.19 -0.51
N ASP A 199 10.30 8.33 -0.63
CA ASP A 199 11.25 8.37 0.48
C ASP A 199 10.87 7.44 1.65
N PRO A 200 11.16 6.14 1.52
CA PRO A 200 10.84 5.16 2.56
C PRO A 200 11.42 5.49 3.95
N THR A 201 12.43 6.36 4.01
CA THR A 201 13.08 6.78 5.26
C THR A 201 12.43 7.99 5.92
N ALA A 202 11.54 8.69 5.20
CA ALA A 202 10.85 9.90 5.63
C ALA A 202 11.78 11.06 6.07
N GLN A 203 13.02 11.10 5.56
CA GLN A 203 14.04 12.07 5.96
C GLN A 203 14.13 13.30 5.05
N VAL A 204 13.75 13.16 3.78
CA VAL A 204 13.97 14.13 2.72
C VAL A 204 12.65 14.58 2.09
N VAL A 205 11.72 13.65 1.84
CA VAL A 205 10.46 13.94 1.16
C VAL A 205 9.26 13.55 2.02
N ASN A 206 8.45 14.53 2.39
CA ASN A 206 7.24 14.34 3.20
C ASN A 206 6.08 15.13 2.60
N VAL A 207 5.47 14.59 1.53
CA VAL A 207 4.32 15.20 0.85
C VAL A 207 3.09 15.07 1.72
N ASN A 208 2.46 16.19 2.13
CA ASN A 208 1.20 16.15 2.86
C ASN A 208 0.06 15.64 1.97
N GLY A 209 -0.58 14.54 2.37
CA GLY A 209 -1.66 13.92 1.61
C GLY A 209 -2.86 14.84 1.38
N GLU A 210 -3.14 15.77 2.30
CA GLU A 210 -4.22 16.77 2.14
C GLU A 210 -3.94 17.74 0.98
N SER A 211 -2.67 17.98 0.65
CA SER A 211 -2.31 18.88 -0.45
C SER A 211 -2.49 18.24 -1.84
N VAL A 212 -2.64 16.91 -1.92
CA VAL A 212 -2.74 16.17 -3.17
C VAL A 212 -4.19 16.20 -3.67
N GLY A 213 -4.46 16.96 -4.73
CA GLY A 213 -5.78 17.00 -5.36
C GLY A 213 -5.99 15.88 -6.38
N ARG A 214 -4.93 15.47 -7.07
CA ARG A 214 -4.98 14.42 -8.09
C ARG A 214 -3.61 13.77 -8.23
N THR A 215 -3.60 12.55 -8.72
CA THR A 215 -2.36 11.88 -9.18
C THR A 215 -2.53 11.54 -10.65
N THR A 216 -1.46 11.45 -11.41
CA THR A 216 -1.52 11.08 -12.82
C THR A 216 -0.58 9.94 -13.11
N VAL A 217 -1.03 9.04 -13.99
CA VAL A 217 -0.22 7.93 -14.52
C VAL A 217 -0.18 8.03 -16.02
N GLU A 218 1.04 7.99 -16.57
CA GLU A 218 1.27 7.92 -18.00
C GLU A 218 2.22 6.78 -18.33
N THR A 219 1.97 6.14 -19.47
CA THR A 219 2.92 5.18 -20.04
C THR A 219 3.50 5.74 -21.32
N MET A 220 4.82 5.67 -21.43
CA MET A 220 5.57 6.22 -22.55
C MET A 220 6.32 5.10 -23.27
N ASN A 221 6.42 5.22 -24.58
CA ASN A 221 7.26 4.30 -25.35
C ASN A 221 8.72 4.40 -24.86
N ASN A 222 9.38 3.26 -24.77
CA ASN A 222 10.81 3.15 -24.50
C ASN A 222 11.52 2.79 -25.81
N PRO A 223 11.87 3.77 -26.67
CA PRO A 223 12.58 3.46 -27.89
C PRO A 223 13.91 2.79 -27.53
N LYS A 224 14.10 1.55 -27.94
CA LYS A 224 15.41 0.90 -27.91
C LYS A 224 16.29 1.59 -28.95
N PRO A 225 17.59 1.80 -28.68
CA PRO A 225 18.51 2.10 -29.76
C PRO A 225 18.36 1.01 -30.81
N MET A 226 18.13 1.40 -32.07
CA MET A 226 18.21 0.46 -33.18
C MET A 226 19.65 -0.08 -33.16
N ASN A 227 19.81 -1.35 -32.82
CA ASN A 227 21.08 -2.04 -32.98
C ASN A 227 21.37 -2.04 -34.49
N SER A 228 22.31 -1.20 -34.92
CA SER A 228 22.95 -1.24 -36.24
C SER A 228 23.93 -2.40 -36.32
#